data_AF-A0A348AIP6-F1
#
_entry.id   AF-A0A348AIP6-F1
#
_cell.length_a   1.000
_cell.length_b   1.000
_cell.length_c   1.000
_cell.angle_alpha   90.00
_cell.angle_beta   90.00
_cell.angle_gamma   90.00
#
_symmetry.space_group_name_H-M   'P 1'
#
loop_
_entity.id
_entity.type
_entity.pdbx_description
1 polymer ?
#
loop_
_entity_poly.entity_id
_entity_poly.type
_entity_poly.pdbx_seq_one_letter_code
_entity_poly.pdbx_strand_id
1 'polypeptide(L)' 'MEEIEKNDYNLNISRYVSTVAEEETVNLADVKKNLDEIEDAISKAKTKHNQFLKELGWPELP' A
#
# COMPACT_ATOMS: atom_id res chain seq x y z
N MET A 1 36.90 -15.32 -20.72
CA MET A 1 36.74 -16.70 -21.24
C MET A 1 36.89 -17.73 -20.12
N GLU A 2 37.84 -17.54 -19.20
CA GLU A 2 38.03 -18.42 -18.03
C GLU A 2 36.77 -18.63 -17.15
N GLU A 3 35.94 -17.61 -16.94
CA GLU A 3 34.68 -17.76 -16.18
C GLU A 3 33.66 -18.71 -16.86
N ILE A 4 33.70 -18.87 -18.18
CA ILE A 4 32.74 -19.68 -18.93
C ILE A 4 33.18 -21.15 -18.95
N GLU A 5 34.49 -21.39 -19.12
CA GLU A 5 35.09 -22.73 -18.99
C GLU A 5 34.93 -23.28 -17.57
N LYS A 6 35.12 -22.45 -16.54
CA LYS A 6 34.94 -22.85 -15.14
C LYS A 6 33.50 -23.26 -14.80
N ASN A 7 32.51 -22.75 -15.54
CA ASN A 7 31.10 -23.10 -15.40
C ASN A 7 30.66 -24.14 -16.46
N ASP A 8 31.60 -24.89 -17.05
CA ASP A 8 31.36 -26.01 -17.97
C ASP A 8 30.53 -25.62 -19.21
N TYR A 9 30.72 -24.38 -19.70
CA TYR A 9 29.91 -23.76 -20.76
C TYR A 9 28.40 -23.70 -20.46
N ASN A 10 27.99 -23.96 -19.22
CA ASN A 10 26.62 -23.87 -18.77
C ASN A 10 26.26 -22.40 -18.51
N LEU A 11 25.59 -21.79 -19.48
CA LEU A 11 25.11 -20.40 -19.42
C LEU A 11 23.89 -20.22 -18.50
N ASN A 12 23.41 -21.27 -17.82
CA ASN A 12 22.47 -21.14 -16.69
C ASN A 12 23.17 -20.58 -15.46
N ILE A 13 23.72 -19.38 -15.58
CA ILE A 13 24.03 -18.55 -14.43
C ILE A 13 22.68 -18.15 -13.84
N SER A 14 22.34 -18.73 -12.69
CA SER A 14 21.19 -18.41 -11.82
C SER A 14 21.25 -16.98 -11.25
N ARG A 15 21.81 -16.03 -12.00
CA ARG A 15 21.96 -14.61 -11.66
C ARG A 15 20.63 -13.84 -11.67
N TYR A 16 19.52 -14.49 -12.02
CA TYR A 16 18.19 -13.87 -12.11
C TYR A 16 17.09 -14.67 -11.39
N VAL A 17 17.44 -15.62 -10.52
CA VAL A 17 16.44 -16.18 -9.62
C VAL A 17 16.37 -15.24 -8.42
N SER A 18 15.27 -14.50 -8.31
CA SER A 18 15.00 -13.69 -7.12
C SER A 18 15.07 -14.59 -5.89
N THR A 19 16.06 -14.37 -5.03
CA THR A 19 16.17 -15.05 -3.72
C THR A 19 15.37 -14.32 -2.65
N VAL A 20 14.57 -13.32 -3.04
CA VAL A 20 13.68 -12.60 -2.13
C VAL A 20 12.58 -13.56 -1.70
N ALA A 21 12.37 -13.66 -0.39
CA ALA A 21 11.29 -14.45 0.17
C ALA A 21 9.95 -13.98 -0.41
N GLU A 22 9.05 -14.93 -0.65
CA GLU A 22 7.70 -14.63 -1.14
C GLU A 22 7.01 -13.66 -0.17
N GLU A 23 6.55 -12.52 -0.69
CA GLU A 23 5.86 -11.53 0.12
C GLU A 23 4.54 -12.11 0.65
N GLU A 24 4.17 -11.77 1.88
CA GLU A 24 2.90 -12.18 2.43
C GLU A 24 1.74 -11.66 1.56
N THR A 25 0.82 -12.55 1.21
CA THR A 25 -0.35 -12.18 0.42
C THR A 25 -1.24 -11.24 1.22
N VAL A 26 -1.36 -10.00 0.78
CA VAL A 26 -2.26 -9.02 1.40
C VAL A 26 -3.71 -9.35 1.05
N ASN A 27 -4.57 -9.46 2.06
CA ASN A 27 -6.01 -9.57 1.84
C ASN A 27 -6.59 -8.22 1.41
N LEU A 28 -6.79 -8.04 0.11
CA LEU A 28 -7.34 -6.80 -0.46
C LEU A 28 -8.76 -6.49 0.02
N ALA A 29 -9.55 -7.50 0.40
CA ALA A 29 -10.89 -7.29 0.94
C ALA A 29 -10.82 -6.64 2.33
N ASP A 30 -9.90 -7.08 3.18
CA ASP A 30 -9.68 -6.50 4.51
C ASP A 30 -9.13 -5.09 4.41
N VAL A 31 -8.18 -4.85 3.49
CA VAL A 31 -7.66 -3.50 3.23
C VAL A 31 -8.78 -2.56 2.77
N LYS A 32 -9.63 -3.01 1.84
CA LYS A 32 -10.78 -2.23 1.38
C LYS A 32 -11.72 -1.91 2.54
N LYS A 33 -12.07 -2.89 3.37
CA LYS A 33 -12.92 -2.69 4.53
C LYS A 33 -12.33 -1.63 5.48
N ASN A 34 -11.03 -1.70 5.77
CA ASN A 34 -10.36 -0.73 6.62
C ASN A 34 -10.41 0.69 6.01
N LEU A 35 -10.23 0.81 4.70
CA LEU A 35 -10.36 2.10 3.99
C LEU A 35 -11.78 2.66 4.10
N ASP A 36 -12.80 1.82 3.89
CA ASP A 36 -14.20 2.23 3.99
C ASP A 36 -14.55 2.71 5.41
N GLU A 37 -14.03 2.04 6.45
CA GLU A 37 -14.20 2.44 7.86
C GLU A 37 -13.52 3.78 8.18
N ILE A 38 -12.32 4.00 7.64
CA ILE A 38 -11.59 5.28 7.81
C ILE A 38 -12.36 6.41 7.14
N GLU A 39 -12.87 6.21 5.94
CA GLU A 39 -13.62 7.23 5.19
C GLU A 39 -14.91 7.62 5.93
N ASP A 40 -15.64 6.65 6.48
CA ASP A 40 -16.83 6.91 7.30
C ASP A 40 -16.48 7.71 8.58
N ALA A 41 -15.36 7.37 9.24
CA ALA A 41 -14.90 8.11 10.40
C ALA A 41 -14.53 9.56 10.06
N ILE A 42 -13.85 9.80 8.93
CA ILE A 42 -13.50 11.13 8.43
C ILE A 42 -14.76 11.93 8.12
N SER A 43 -15.72 11.33 7.42
CA SER A 43 -16.99 11.98 7.06
C SER A 43 -17.78 12.42 8.30
N LYS A 44 -17.88 11.54 9.31
CA LYS A 44 -18.54 11.86 10.59
C LYS A 44 -17.82 12.98 11.34
N ALA A 45 -16.49 12.92 11.42
CA ALA A 45 -15.69 13.94 12.09
C ALA A 45 -15.82 15.30 11.39
N LYS A 46 -15.76 15.32 10.05
CA LYS A 46 -15.95 16.53 9.24
C LYS A 46 -17.34 17.12 9.42
N THR A 47 -18.38 16.28 9.44
CA THR A 47 -19.76 16.73 9.69
C THR A 47 -19.87 17.43 11.05
N LYS A 48 -19.32 16.82 12.11
CA LYS A 48 -19.30 17.41 13.45
C LYS A 48 -18.47 18.71 13.50
N HIS A 49 -17.35 18.75 12.78
CA HIS A 49 -16.53 19.95 12.69
C HIS A 49 -17.29 21.10 12.03
N ASN A 50 -17.96 20.85 10.90
CA ASN A 50 -18.75 21.87 10.19
C ASN A 50 -19.96 22.34 11.01
N GLN A 51 -20.56 21.47 11.85
CA GLN A 51 -21.59 21.89 12.81
C GLN A 51 -21.05 22.98 13.76
N PHE A 52 -19.86 22.78 14.34
CA PHE A 52 -19.24 23.79 15.19
C PHE A 52 -18.84 25.05 14.43
N LEU A 53 -18.30 24.94 13.22
CA LEU A 53 -17.98 26.12 12.39
C LEU A 53 -19.22 26.96 12.11
N LYS A 54 -20.35 26.31 11.79
CA LYS A 54 -21.63 26.96 11.56
C LYS A 54 -22.14 27.70 12.80
N GLU A 55 -22.03 27.08 13.97
CA GLU A 55 -22.39 27.70 15.25
C GLU A 55 -21.52 28.94 15.55
N LEU A 56 -20.26 28.92 15.14
CA LEU A 56 -19.33 30.03 15.30
C LEU A 56 -19.47 31.10 14.20
N GLY A 57 -20.26 30.86 13.15
CA GLY A 57 -20.41 31.75 12.00
C GLY A 57 -19.25 31.72 11.00
N TRP A 58 -18.48 30.63 10.98
CA TRP A 58 -17.35 30.42 10.07
C TRP A 58 -17.76 29.59 8.85
N PRO A 59 -17.07 29.76 7.69
CA PRO A 59 -17.33 28.96 6.51
C PRO A 59 -16.95 27.48 6.74
N GLU A 60 -17.72 26.59 6.14
CA GLU A 60 -17.54 25.14 6.24
C GLU A 60 -16.29 24.63 5.50
N LEU A 61 -15.73 23.50 5.95
CA LEU A 61 -14.65 22.80 5.24
C LEU A 61 -15.20 22.09 3.98
N PRO A 62 -14.42 22.06 2.88
CA PRO A 62 -14.81 21.44 1.61
C PRO A 62 -14.97 19.94 1.76
#